data_AF-A0A0E0BSY8-F1
#
_entry.id   AF-A0A0E0BSY8-F1
#
_cell.length_a   1.000
_cell.length_b   1.000
_cell.length_c   1.000
_cell.angle_alpha   90.00
_cell.angle_beta   90.00
_cell.angle_gamma   90.00
#
_symmetry.space_group_name_H-M   'P 1'
#
loop_
_entity.id
_entity.type
_entity.pdbx_description
1 polymer ?
#
loop_
_entity_poly.entity_id
_entity_poly.type
_entity_poly.pdbx_seq_one_letter_code
_entity_poly.pdbx_strand_id
1 'polypeptide(L)'
;MTRLPLLLHSPRFAAALTTPPPPPLPPARRLVAAAAGGDLSLAMSAATGEYPVPVSPPYPAASKDVELRRAMTASARSAAYSSAPVVFEDEWLAVVDKPAGVYCDALLSALPSSAATLGDEATKPNLHLANRLDRDTSGLMVITKCNKVAGKLVKAFTEHKVKKTYLALCIGYPPAWEKIKICSGHGRSKHGAWRVYAMSDVGRSLPGGSVVRDMSTRFEVLGINGKGQFREPSNFEVDETESITVQEKAADLTSDGDEKNSIILHYASDKHA
;
A
#
# COMPACT_ATOMS: atom_id res chain seq x y z
N MET A 1 -22.52 -18.87 -13.47
CA MET A 1 -21.25 -18.27 -13.02
C MET A 1 -21.41 -16.76 -13.05
N THR A 2 -21.97 -16.19 -11.98
CA THR A 2 -22.28 -14.76 -11.88
C THR A 2 -21.09 -14.05 -11.25
N ARG A 3 -20.34 -13.27 -12.04
CA ARG A 3 -19.31 -12.35 -11.52
C ARG A 3 -20.04 -11.10 -11.03
N LEU A 4 -20.28 -11.00 -9.72
CA LEU A 4 -20.73 -9.76 -9.09
C LEU A 4 -19.48 -8.95 -8.68
N PRO A 5 -19.20 -7.78 -9.29
CA PRO A 5 -18.22 -6.86 -8.74
C PRO A 5 -18.85 -6.16 -7.52
N LEU A 6 -18.52 -6.61 -6.31
CA LEU A 6 -18.86 -5.89 -5.09
C LEU A 6 -17.96 -4.64 -4.98
N LEU A 7 -18.42 -3.53 -5.55
CA LEU A 7 -17.87 -2.18 -5.34
C LEU A 7 -18.46 -1.63 -4.03
N LEU A 8 -17.84 -1.99 -2.90
CA LEU A 8 -18.17 -1.43 -1.58
C LEU A 8 -17.44 -0.10 -1.41
N HIS A 9 -18.16 1.01 -1.56
CA HIS A 9 -17.67 2.36 -1.27
C HIS A 9 -17.87 2.68 0.24
N SER A 10 -16.81 3.14 0.92
CA SER A 10 -16.93 3.73 2.28
C SER A 10 -17.07 5.25 2.15
N PRO A 11 -18.17 5.88 2.60
CA PRO A 11 -18.41 7.31 2.47
C PRO A 11 -17.81 8.05 3.68
N ARG A 12 -16.50 8.29 3.70
CA ARG A 12 -15.86 9.09 4.77
C ARG A 12 -14.80 10.07 4.27
N PHE A 13 -15.10 10.82 3.21
CA PHE A 13 -14.27 11.97 2.79
C PHE A 13 -14.83 13.34 3.23
N ALA A 14 -15.90 13.38 4.03
CA ALA A 14 -16.48 14.62 4.53
C ALA A 14 -16.29 14.77 6.05
N ALA A 15 -15.07 15.09 6.51
CA ALA A 15 -14.86 15.71 7.82
C ALA A 15 -13.53 16.46 7.86
N ALA A 16 -13.60 17.75 8.22
CA ALA A 16 -12.53 18.73 8.20
C ALA A 16 -11.31 18.36 9.08
N LEU A 17 -10.10 18.54 8.54
CA LEU A 17 -8.84 18.42 9.26
C LEU A 17 -8.37 19.82 9.69
N THR A 18 -8.52 20.15 10.97
CA THR A 18 -7.71 21.21 11.60
C THR A 18 -6.46 20.57 12.18
N THR A 19 -5.42 20.39 11.36
CA THR A 19 -4.11 19.89 11.84
C THR A 19 -3.08 21.01 11.80
N PRO A 20 -2.15 21.09 12.77
CA PRO A 20 -1.05 22.05 12.72
C PRO A 20 -0.19 21.85 11.47
N PRO A 21 0.49 22.91 10.98
CA PRO A 21 1.25 22.83 9.74
C PRO A 21 2.38 21.78 9.86
N PRO A 22 2.60 20.98 8.80
CA PRO A 22 3.67 19.98 8.80
C PRO A 22 5.05 20.66 8.89
N PRO A 23 6.06 19.98 9.47
CA PRO A 23 7.43 20.48 9.47
C PRO A 23 7.95 20.67 8.02
N PRO A 24 8.94 21.55 7.81
CA PRO A 24 9.52 21.76 6.48
C PRO A 24 10.07 20.46 5.92
N LEU A 25 9.62 20.11 4.72
CA LEU A 25 9.94 18.86 4.05
C LEU A 25 11.32 18.95 3.35
N PRO A 26 12.06 17.83 3.26
CA PRO A 26 13.26 17.76 2.43
C PRO A 26 12.92 17.98 0.94
N PRO A 27 13.89 18.38 0.10
CA PRO A 27 13.66 18.66 -1.31
C PRO A 27 13.10 17.44 -2.05
N ALA A 28 12.08 17.67 -2.89
CA ALA A 28 11.46 16.63 -3.72
C ALA A 28 12.41 16.17 -4.84
N ARG A 29 12.49 14.86 -5.07
CA ARG A 29 13.27 14.25 -6.16
C ARG A 29 12.35 13.77 -7.28
N ARG A 30 12.77 13.91 -8.54
CA ARG A 30 12.05 13.39 -9.71
C ARG A 30 12.57 12.00 -10.07
N LEU A 31 11.69 11.00 -10.18
CA LEU A 31 12.06 9.71 -10.75
C LEU A 31 12.48 9.93 -12.22
N VAL A 32 13.68 9.48 -12.60
CA VAL A 32 14.11 9.53 -14.00
C VAL A 32 13.42 8.38 -14.72
N ALA A 33 12.59 8.72 -15.71
CA ALA A 33 11.93 7.76 -16.59
C ALA A 33 12.79 7.59 -17.85
N ALA A 34 13.15 6.36 -18.19
CA ALA A 34 13.60 6.02 -19.53
C ALA A 34 12.41 5.48 -20.32
N ALA A 35 12.12 6.08 -21.48
CA ALA A 35 11.16 5.52 -22.43
C ALA A 35 11.68 4.18 -22.95
N ALA A 36 10.78 3.20 -23.11
CA ALA A 36 11.11 1.88 -23.63
C ALA A 36 11.53 2.00 -25.11
N GLY A 37 12.82 2.10 -25.37
CA GLY A 37 13.37 2.20 -26.73
C GLY A 37 14.90 2.25 -26.72
N GLY A 38 15.54 1.12 -26.48
CA GLY A 38 17.00 0.97 -26.57
C GLY A 38 17.44 -0.43 -26.18
N ASP A 39 18.24 -1.06 -27.05
CA ASP A 39 18.79 -2.40 -26.91
C ASP A 39 19.47 -2.58 -25.53
N LEU A 40 18.93 -3.50 -24.72
CA LEU A 40 19.42 -3.82 -23.38
C LEU A 40 20.50 -4.91 -23.46
N SER A 41 21.76 -4.50 -23.56
CA SER A 41 22.84 -5.38 -23.12
C SER A 41 22.77 -5.50 -21.59
N LEU A 42 22.18 -6.60 -21.11
CA LEU A 42 22.00 -6.91 -19.69
C LEU A 42 23.37 -7.18 -19.04
N ALA A 43 24.04 -6.14 -18.54
CA ALA A 43 25.16 -6.33 -17.62
C ALA A 43 24.59 -6.73 -16.26
N MET A 44 24.46 -8.04 -16.01
CA MET A 44 24.21 -8.58 -14.68
C MET A 44 25.41 -8.22 -13.79
N SER A 45 25.32 -7.12 -13.05
CA SER A 45 26.23 -6.88 -11.92
C SER A 45 25.81 -7.81 -10.79
N ALA A 46 26.31 -9.05 -10.84
CA ALA A 46 26.20 -10.01 -9.75
C ALA A 46 27.14 -9.56 -8.62
N ALA A 47 26.72 -8.55 -7.85
CA ALA A 47 27.40 -8.14 -6.63
C ALA A 47 27.04 -9.10 -5.49
N THR A 48 28.03 -9.90 -5.13
CA THR A 48 28.04 -10.94 -4.09
C THR A 48 27.78 -10.38 -2.69
N GLY A 49 26.96 -11.08 -1.90
CA GLY A 49 26.91 -10.98 -0.43
C GLY A 49 26.31 -9.72 0.21
N GLU A 50 26.08 -8.63 -0.51
CA GLU A 50 25.57 -7.37 0.05
C GLU A 50 24.10 -7.08 -0.35
N TYR A 51 23.42 -6.29 0.48
CA TYR A 51 22.07 -5.80 0.18
C TYR A 51 22.13 -4.76 -0.96
N PRO A 52 21.19 -4.80 -1.93
CA PRO A 52 21.04 -3.72 -2.91
C PRO A 52 20.73 -2.39 -2.23
N VAL A 53 21.06 -1.29 -2.91
CA VAL A 53 20.77 0.06 -2.42
C VAL A 53 19.29 0.37 -2.69
N PRO A 54 18.46 0.68 -1.67
CA PRO A 54 17.08 1.10 -1.89
C PRO A 54 16.99 2.37 -2.75
N VAL A 55 15.95 2.47 -3.57
CA VAL A 55 15.66 3.68 -4.36
C VAL A 55 15.22 4.84 -3.45
N SER A 56 14.52 4.52 -2.36
CA SER A 56 14.11 5.49 -1.35
C SER A 56 15.31 6.02 -0.55
N PRO A 57 15.42 7.34 -0.30
CA PRO A 57 16.47 7.89 0.54
C PRO A 57 16.38 7.36 2.00
N PRO A 58 17.48 7.43 2.76
CA PRO A 58 17.41 7.15 4.19
C PRO A 58 16.46 8.12 4.88
N TYR A 59 15.75 7.64 5.89
CA TYR A 59 14.87 8.48 6.68
C TYR A 59 15.68 9.55 7.45
N PRO A 60 15.17 10.79 7.57
CA PRO A 60 15.76 11.80 8.44
C PRO A 60 15.86 11.30 9.89
N ALA A 61 16.83 11.81 10.66
CA ALA A 61 17.06 11.39 12.05
C ALA A 61 15.80 11.48 12.93
N ALA A 62 15.01 12.56 12.77
CA ALA A 62 13.76 12.80 13.47
C ALA A 62 12.68 11.70 13.25
N SER A 63 12.81 10.90 12.18
CA SER A 63 11.83 9.86 11.87
C SER A 63 11.77 8.78 12.94
N LYS A 64 12.87 8.53 13.68
CA LYS A 64 12.88 7.55 14.77
C LYS A 64 11.89 7.93 15.88
N ASP A 65 11.95 9.17 16.34
CA ASP A 65 11.10 9.66 17.43
C ASP A 65 9.64 9.82 16.96
N VAL A 66 9.43 10.21 15.71
CA VAL A 66 8.10 10.26 15.10
C VAL A 66 7.48 8.86 15.02
N GLU A 67 8.21 7.87 14.50
CA GLU A 67 7.68 6.51 14.36
C GLU A 67 7.45 5.83 15.71
N LEU A 68 8.30 6.08 16.71
CA LEU A 68 8.11 5.59 18.06
C LEU A 68 6.81 6.13 18.66
N ARG A 69 6.59 7.45 18.59
CA ARG A 69 5.35 8.07 19.09
C ARG A 69 4.10 7.54 18.37
N ARG A 70 4.16 7.38 17.04
CA ARG A 70 3.06 6.79 16.27
C ARG A 70 2.79 5.34 16.68
N ALA A 71 3.83 4.55 16.95
CA ALA A 71 3.70 3.16 17.36
C ALA A 71 3.07 3.04 18.75
N MET A 72 3.50 3.85 19.72
CA MET A 72 2.91 3.91 21.06
C MET A 72 1.42 4.30 20.99
N THR A 73 1.09 5.33 20.19
CA THR A 73 -0.29 5.79 19.99
C THR A 73 -1.16 4.69 19.39
N ALA A 74 -0.67 4.00 18.34
CA ALA A 74 -1.42 2.93 17.70
C ALA A 74 -1.57 1.70 18.61
N SER A 75 -0.57 1.38 19.42
CA SER A 75 -0.65 0.29 20.39
C SER A 75 -1.76 0.56 21.42
N ALA A 76 -1.79 1.76 22.01
CA ALA A 76 -2.85 2.18 22.93
C ALA A 76 -4.24 2.16 22.28
N ARG A 77 -4.37 2.69 21.05
CA ARG A 77 -5.62 2.65 20.28
C ARG A 77 -6.08 1.23 19.98
N SER A 78 -5.16 0.35 19.62
CA SER A 78 -5.44 -1.06 19.30
C SER A 78 -5.89 -1.83 20.54
N ALA A 79 -5.28 -1.58 21.70
CA ALA A 79 -5.67 -2.20 22.96
C ALA A 79 -7.07 -1.79 23.42
N ALA A 80 -7.48 -0.54 23.14
CA ALA A 80 -8.82 -0.03 23.43
C ALA A 80 -9.85 -0.29 22.31
N TYR A 81 -9.45 -0.92 21.20
CA TYR A 81 -10.31 -1.11 20.04
C TYR A 81 -11.29 -2.28 20.27
N SER A 82 -12.57 -1.96 20.45
CA SER A 82 -13.59 -2.94 20.87
C SER A 82 -14.65 -3.27 19.83
N SER A 83 -14.78 -2.48 18.76
CA SER A 83 -15.80 -2.69 17.73
C SER A 83 -15.26 -2.34 16.34
N ALA A 84 -15.25 -3.34 15.45
CA ALA A 84 -14.90 -3.17 14.05
C ALA A 84 -16.15 -2.91 13.21
N PRO A 85 -16.20 -1.82 12.41
CA PRO A 85 -17.28 -1.59 11.47
C PRO A 85 -17.31 -2.69 10.41
N VAL A 86 -18.37 -3.50 10.41
CA VAL A 86 -18.58 -4.57 9.42
C VAL A 86 -19.29 -3.99 8.21
N VAL A 87 -18.67 -4.15 7.04
CA VAL A 87 -19.19 -3.70 5.74
C VAL A 87 -19.92 -4.83 5.02
N PHE A 88 -19.43 -6.06 5.19
CA PHE A 88 -20.04 -7.27 4.63
C PHE A 88 -19.77 -8.43 5.57
N GLU A 89 -20.72 -9.35 5.71
CA GLU A 89 -20.54 -10.56 6.49
C GLU A 89 -21.44 -11.68 5.96
N ASP A 90 -20.85 -12.87 5.83
CA ASP A 90 -21.56 -14.11 5.52
C ASP A 90 -21.09 -15.25 6.45
N GLU A 91 -21.47 -16.49 6.14
CA GLU A 91 -21.10 -17.68 6.91
C GLU A 91 -19.60 -18.00 6.87
N TRP A 92 -18.87 -17.49 5.86
CA TRP A 92 -17.49 -17.85 5.55
C TRP A 92 -16.48 -16.76 5.92
N LEU A 93 -16.85 -15.49 5.80
CA LEU A 93 -15.98 -14.35 6.02
C LEU A 93 -16.74 -13.09 6.46
N ALA A 94 -15.97 -12.11 6.93
CA ALA A 94 -16.40 -10.74 7.16
C ALA A 94 -15.42 -9.78 6.47
N VAL A 95 -15.95 -8.65 6.00
CA VAL A 95 -15.16 -7.51 5.51
C VAL A 95 -15.41 -6.36 6.47
N VAL A 96 -14.32 -5.82 7.03
CA VAL A 96 -14.37 -4.72 8.00
C VAL A 96 -13.65 -3.49 7.46
N ASP A 97 -14.12 -2.31 7.85
CA ASP A 97 -13.42 -1.05 7.58
C ASP A 97 -12.42 -0.76 8.73
N LYS A 98 -11.13 -1.02 8.48
CA LYS A 98 -10.07 -0.79 9.47
C LYS A 98 -9.76 0.70 9.56
N PRO A 99 -9.78 1.31 10.76
CA PRO A 99 -9.32 2.69 10.91
C PRO A 99 -7.79 2.81 10.80
N ALA A 100 -7.32 4.01 10.47
CA ALA A 100 -5.90 4.36 10.58
C ALA A 100 -5.46 4.41 12.05
N GLY A 101 -4.20 4.06 12.31
CA GLY A 101 -3.61 4.05 13.65
C GLY A 101 -4.06 2.87 14.51
N VAL A 102 -4.55 1.79 13.89
CA VAL A 102 -4.93 0.54 14.56
C VAL A 102 -4.25 -0.62 13.84
N TYR A 103 -3.61 -1.50 14.60
CA TYR A 103 -2.98 -2.71 14.09
C TYR A 103 -4.05 -3.72 13.65
N CYS A 104 -3.78 -4.45 12.56
CA CYS A 104 -4.75 -5.37 11.98
C CYS A 104 -5.24 -6.44 12.98
N ASP A 105 -4.38 -6.91 13.88
CA ASP A 105 -4.71 -7.99 14.81
C ASP A 105 -5.82 -7.59 15.81
N ALA A 106 -5.96 -6.29 16.12
CA ALA A 106 -7.03 -5.80 16.97
C ALA A 106 -8.42 -5.95 16.34
N LEU A 107 -8.51 -6.14 15.02
CA LEU A 107 -9.78 -6.40 14.34
C LEU A 107 -10.35 -7.78 14.71
N LEU A 108 -9.49 -8.76 14.99
CA LEU A 108 -9.93 -10.12 15.31
C LEU A 108 -10.71 -10.17 16.63
N SER A 109 -10.26 -9.40 17.62
CA SER A 109 -10.95 -9.27 18.92
C SER A 109 -12.15 -8.32 18.87
N ALA A 110 -12.14 -7.35 17.96
CA ALA A 110 -13.18 -6.32 17.83
C ALA A 110 -14.31 -6.71 16.87
N LEU A 111 -14.19 -7.82 16.14
CA LEU A 111 -15.26 -8.32 15.29
C LEU A 111 -16.39 -8.83 16.19
N PRO A 112 -17.62 -8.27 16.07
CA PRO A 112 -18.74 -8.74 16.86
C PRO A 112 -18.91 -10.24 16.61
N SER A 113 -19.03 -11.02 17.69
CA SER A 113 -19.21 -12.45 17.61
C SER A 113 -20.62 -12.78 17.10
N SER A 114 -20.86 -12.62 15.80
CA SER A 114 -22.03 -13.23 15.14
C SER A 114 -21.91 -14.76 15.11
N ALA A 115 -20.74 -15.30 15.48
CA ALA A 115 -20.44 -16.72 15.51
C ALA A 115 -20.68 -17.37 16.88
N ALA A 116 -20.87 -16.60 17.95
CA ALA A 116 -21.27 -17.13 19.26
C ALA A 116 -22.73 -17.65 19.27
N THR A 117 -23.48 -17.49 18.18
CA THR A 117 -24.85 -17.99 18.08
C THR A 117 -24.94 -19.52 17.96
N LEU A 118 -23.81 -20.22 17.87
CA LEU A 118 -23.74 -21.69 17.99
C LEU A 118 -23.17 -22.10 19.36
N GLY A 119 -23.89 -21.73 20.43
CA GLY A 119 -24.12 -22.49 21.67
C GLY A 119 -23.00 -23.18 22.45
N ASP A 120 -21.74 -23.15 22.02
CA ASP A 120 -20.65 -23.90 22.61
C ASP A 120 -19.43 -22.99 22.76
N GLU A 121 -19.03 -22.72 24.01
CA GLU A 121 -17.78 -22.01 24.35
C GLU A 121 -16.53 -22.70 23.74
N ALA A 122 -16.68 -23.95 23.29
CA ALA A 122 -15.67 -24.73 22.55
C ALA A 122 -15.54 -24.37 21.05
N THR A 123 -16.44 -23.55 20.48
CA THR A 123 -16.53 -23.30 19.03
C THR A 123 -16.36 -21.82 18.69
N LYS A 124 -15.33 -21.17 19.25
CA LYS A 124 -14.93 -19.86 18.72
C LYS A 124 -14.53 -20.03 17.25
N PRO A 125 -15.07 -19.21 16.33
CA PRO A 125 -14.65 -19.29 14.94
C PRO A 125 -13.14 -19.06 14.85
N ASN A 126 -12.45 -19.90 14.08
CA ASN A 126 -11.04 -19.70 13.79
C ASN A 126 -10.95 -18.51 12.81
N LEU A 127 -10.82 -17.31 13.38
CA LEU A 127 -10.72 -16.07 12.62
C LEU A 127 -9.30 -15.89 12.09
N HIS A 128 -9.17 -15.62 10.79
CA HIS A 128 -7.87 -15.32 10.17
C HIS A 128 -7.95 -14.08 9.30
N LEU A 129 -6.95 -13.21 9.42
CA LEU A 129 -6.73 -12.09 8.50
C LEU A 129 -6.31 -12.65 7.12
N ALA A 130 -7.13 -12.45 6.10
CA ALA A 130 -6.80 -12.87 4.73
C ALA A 130 -5.80 -11.92 4.06
N ASN A 131 -5.81 -10.65 4.45
CA ASN A 131 -4.88 -9.61 4.02
C ASN A 131 -4.43 -8.78 5.22
N ARG A 132 -3.47 -7.87 4.98
CA ARG A 132 -3.04 -6.88 5.97
C ARG A 132 -2.92 -5.50 5.33
N LEU A 133 -3.20 -4.49 6.13
CA LEU A 133 -2.89 -3.09 5.84
C LEU A 133 -1.85 -2.59 6.83
N ASP A 134 -1.08 -1.58 6.44
CA ASP A 134 -0.17 -0.91 7.38
C ASP A 134 -0.95 -0.26 8.53
N ARG A 135 -0.23 -0.02 9.63
CA ARG A 135 -0.77 0.59 10.86
C ARG A 135 -1.64 1.81 10.58
N ASP A 136 -1.15 2.72 9.74
CA ASP A 136 -1.78 4.00 9.48
C ASP A 136 -2.59 4.03 8.17
N THR A 137 -2.70 2.90 7.48
CA THR A 137 -3.56 2.75 6.31
C THR A 137 -4.96 2.34 6.78
N SER A 138 -5.99 3.09 6.40
CA SER A 138 -7.39 2.72 6.63
C SER A 138 -7.96 1.92 5.46
N GLY A 139 -9.11 1.27 5.67
CA GLY A 139 -9.90 0.66 4.61
C GLY A 139 -10.18 -0.83 4.81
N LEU A 140 -10.59 -1.48 3.74
CA LEU A 140 -11.19 -2.81 3.79
C LEU A 140 -10.18 -3.92 4.13
N MET A 141 -10.54 -4.71 5.14
CA MET A 141 -9.82 -5.90 5.59
C MET A 141 -10.75 -7.10 5.55
N VAL A 142 -10.27 -8.23 5.04
CA VAL A 142 -11.05 -9.47 4.95
C VAL A 142 -10.62 -10.41 6.07
N ILE A 143 -11.59 -10.85 6.87
CA ILE A 143 -11.41 -11.79 7.98
C ILE A 143 -12.20 -13.05 7.64
N THR A 144 -11.51 -14.18 7.53
CA THR A 144 -12.16 -15.49 7.29
C THR A 144 -12.58 -16.13 8.59
N LYS A 145 -13.68 -16.89 8.58
CA LYS A 145 -14.25 -17.58 9.75
C LYS A 145 -13.81 -19.04 9.88
N CYS A 146 -13.07 -19.57 8.89
CA CYS A 146 -12.54 -20.93 8.95
C CYS A 146 -11.26 -21.13 8.11
N ASN A 147 -10.44 -22.11 8.51
CA ASN A 147 -9.16 -22.47 7.88
C ASN A 147 -9.27 -22.77 6.38
N LYS A 148 -10.36 -23.45 5.95
CA LYS A 148 -10.56 -23.83 4.54
C LYS A 148 -10.71 -22.60 3.65
N VAL A 149 -11.40 -21.57 4.12
CA VAL A 149 -11.59 -20.31 3.39
C VAL A 149 -10.32 -19.47 3.45
N ALA A 150 -9.63 -19.44 4.60
CA ALA A 150 -8.32 -18.80 4.74
C ALA A 150 -7.33 -19.29 3.68
N GLY A 151 -7.17 -20.62 3.53
CA GLY A 151 -6.27 -21.20 2.54
C GLY A 151 -6.64 -20.85 1.09
N LYS A 152 -7.94 -20.82 0.76
CA LYS A 152 -8.41 -20.40 -0.57
C LYS A 152 -8.14 -18.93 -0.86
N LEU A 153 -8.36 -18.06 0.12
CA LEU A 153 -8.10 -16.63 -0.06
C LEU A 153 -6.60 -16.33 -0.13
N VAL A 154 -5.77 -16.95 0.72
CA VAL A 154 -4.30 -16.85 0.61
C VAL A 154 -3.86 -17.26 -0.79
N LYS A 155 -4.37 -18.36 -1.34
CA LYS A 155 -4.09 -18.76 -2.72
C LYS A 155 -4.54 -17.71 -3.73
N ALA A 156 -5.72 -17.12 -3.58
CA ALA A 156 -6.22 -16.08 -4.48
C ALA A 156 -5.38 -14.79 -4.45
N PHE A 157 -4.87 -14.39 -3.27
CA PHE A 157 -3.93 -13.27 -3.15
C PHE A 157 -2.60 -13.59 -3.82
N THR A 158 -2.01 -14.76 -3.52
CA THR A 158 -0.73 -15.20 -4.12
C THR A 158 -0.81 -15.37 -5.64
N GLU A 159 -1.97 -15.79 -6.17
CA GLU A 159 -2.23 -15.89 -7.61
C GLU A 159 -2.71 -14.58 -8.24
N HIS A 160 -2.71 -13.47 -7.50
CA HIS A 160 -3.11 -12.14 -7.95
C HIS A 160 -4.52 -12.07 -8.57
N LYS A 161 -5.44 -12.89 -8.06
CA LYS A 161 -6.85 -12.92 -8.48
C LYS A 161 -7.69 -11.86 -7.77
N VAL A 162 -7.18 -11.31 -6.67
CA VAL A 162 -7.83 -10.25 -5.91
C VAL A 162 -7.35 -8.90 -6.42
N LYS A 163 -8.30 -8.04 -6.82
CA LYS A 163 -8.01 -6.64 -7.17
C LYS A 163 -8.07 -5.79 -5.93
N LYS A 164 -7.01 -5.02 -5.67
CA LYS A 164 -6.94 -4.05 -4.58
C LYS A 164 -6.89 -2.64 -5.16
N THR A 165 -7.56 -1.72 -4.48
CA THR A 165 -7.71 -0.33 -4.88
C THR A 165 -7.54 0.55 -3.65
N TYR A 166 -6.77 1.63 -3.79
CA TYR A 166 -6.46 2.57 -2.73
C TYR A 166 -6.63 3.99 -3.21
N LEU A 167 -7.11 4.86 -2.32
CA LEU A 167 -6.98 6.30 -2.46
C LEU A 167 -5.80 6.77 -1.62
N ALA A 168 -4.94 7.57 -2.22
CA ALA A 168 -3.72 8.06 -1.58
C ALA A 168 -3.58 9.56 -1.80
N LEU A 169 -3.16 10.26 -0.75
CA LEU A 169 -2.80 11.66 -0.84
C LEU A 169 -1.27 11.76 -0.91
N CYS A 170 -0.76 12.29 -2.02
CA CYS A 170 0.68 12.43 -2.27
C CYS A 170 1.09 13.90 -2.23
N ILE A 171 2.35 14.14 -1.88
CA ILE A 171 2.97 15.45 -1.92
C ILE A 171 4.06 15.42 -2.98
N GLY A 172 4.07 16.42 -3.86
CA GLY A 172 5.11 16.53 -4.88
C GLY A 172 4.74 17.50 -6.00
N TYR A 173 5.49 17.41 -7.10
CA TYR A 173 5.18 18.16 -8.30
C TYR A 173 4.02 17.52 -9.07
N PRO A 174 3.13 18.32 -9.66
CA PRO A 174 2.11 17.81 -10.56
C PRO A 174 2.74 16.95 -11.67
N PRO A 175 2.33 15.68 -11.84
CA PRO A 175 2.83 14.86 -12.92
C PRO A 175 2.32 15.39 -14.27
N ALA A 176 3.08 15.10 -15.32
CA ALA A 176 2.68 15.38 -16.70
C ALA A 176 1.76 14.29 -17.29
N TRP A 177 1.65 13.15 -16.60
CA TRP A 177 0.78 12.01 -16.96
C TRP A 177 -0.50 12.03 -16.12
N GLU A 178 -1.58 11.52 -16.71
CA GLU A 178 -2.83 11.27 -15.96
C GLU A 178 -2.85 9.87 -15.35
N LYS A 179 -2.32 8.89 -16.09
CA LYS A 179 -2.26 7.48 -15.68
C LYS A 179 -0.85 6.94 -15.91
N ILE A 180 -0.40 6.09 -15.00
CA ILE A 180 0.93 5.48 -15.06
C ILE A 180 0.92 4.11 -14.41
N LYS A 181 1.75 3.20 -14.91
CA LYS A 181 2.14 1.96 -14.24
C LYS A 181 3.58 2.08 -13.79
N ILE A 182 3.85 1.87 -12.50
CA ILE A 182 5.20 1.83 -11.95
C ILE A 182 5.58 0.38 -11.68
N CYS A 183 6.67 -0.09 -12.29
CA CYS A 183 7.25 -1.41 -12.06
C CYS A 183 8.56 -1.27 -11.27
N SER A 184 8.71 -1.97 -10.15
CA SER A 184 9.88 -1.92 -9.26
C SER A 184 10.14 -3.26 -8.57
N GLY A 185 11.31 -3.40 -7.95
CA GLY A 185 11.57 -4.50 -7.02
C GLY A 185 11.17 -4.12 -5.59
N HIS A 186 10.80 -5.11 -4.76
CA HIS A 186 10.69 -4.91 -3.32
C HIS A 186 11.37 -6.02 -2.53
N GLY A 187 11.89 -5.71 -1.36
CA GLY A 187 12.50 -6.72 -0.48
C GLY A 187 12.81 -6.19 0.91
N ARG A 188 13.25 -7.09 1.80
CA ARG A 188 13.71 -6.71 3.14
C ARG A 188 15.12 -6.10 3.05
N SER A 189 15.38 -5.10 3.87
CA SER A 189 16.73 -4.55 4.07
C SER A 189 17.46 -5.29 5.19
N LYS A 190 18.74 -4.95 5.42
CA LYS A 190 19.57 -5.51 6.50
C LYS A 190 18.95 -5.46 7.89
N HIS A 191 18.08 -4.49 8.14
CA HIS A 191 17.39 -4.28 9.42
C HIS A 191 15.94 -4.78 9.40
N GLY A 192 15.56 -5.58 8.41
CA GLY A 192 14.23 -6.13 8.27
C GLY A 192 13.16 -5.14 7.79
N ALA A 193 13.46 -3.87 7.54
CA ALA A 193 12.49 -2.95 6.94
C ALA A 193 12.25 -3.29 5.47
N TRP A 194 11.00 -3.25 5.00
CA TRP A 194 10.69 -3.33 3.57
C TRP A 194 11.20 -2.10 2.82
N ARG A 195 11.77 -2.31 1.64
CA ARG A 195 12.33 -1.29 0.77
C ARG A 195 11.94 -1.55 -0.68
N VAL A 196 11.85 -0.47 -1.44
CA VAL A 196 11.75 -0.49 -2.90
C VAL A 196 13.16 -0.50 -3.48
N TYR A 197 13.41 -1.42 -4.39
CA TYR A 197 14.63 -1.61 -5.14
C TYR A 197 14.37 -1.38 -6.64
N ALA A 198 15.45 -1.24 -7.41
CA ALA A 198 15.33 -1.13 -8.85
C ALA A 198 14.80 -2.43 -9.47
N MET A 199 14.21 -2.34 -10.65
CA MET A 199 13.78 -3.52 -11.42
C MET A 199 14.93 -4.44 -11.78
N SER A 200 16.14 -3.88 -11.98
CA SER A 200 17.37 -4.64 -12.20
C SER A 200 17.76 -5.54 -11.02
N ASP A 201 17.27 -5.25 -9.80
CA ASP A 201 17.53 -6.07 -8.62
C ASP A 201 16.53 -7.23 -8.45
N VAL A 202 15.44 -7.29 -9.22
CA VAL A 202 14.43 -8.37 -9.10
C VAL A 202 15.08 -9.74 -9.34
N GLY A 203 14.77 -10.70 -8.46
CA GLY A 203 15.38 -12.04 -8.46
C GLY A 203 16.69 -12.13 -7.68
N ARG A 204 17.29 -11.01 -7.26
CA ARG A 204 18.50 -11.02 -6.43
C ARG A 204 18.23 -11.64 -5.06
N SER A 205 19.07 -12.60 -4.68
CA SER A 205 19.09 -13.15 -3.32
C SER A 205 19.66 -12.14 -2.32
N LEU A 206 18.99 -12.01 -1.18
CA LEU A 206 19.35 -11.12 -0.10
C LEU A 206 20.06 -11.91 1.02
N PRO A 207 20.98 -11.30 1.79
CA PRO A 207 21.74 -11.98 2.86
C PRO A 207 20.92 -12.66 3.97
N GLY A 208 19.60 -12.47 4.01
CA GLY A 208 18.67 -13.19 4.89
C GLY A 208 17.91 -14.34 4.24
N GLY A 209 18.35 -14.83 3.07
CA GLY A 209 17.70 -15.92 2.30
C GLY A 209 16.41 -15.52 1.57
N SER A 210 15.95 -14.28 1.74
CA SER A 210 14.86 -13.71 0.94
C SER A 210 15.35 -13.26 -0.43
N VAL A 211 14.42 -12.93 -1.33
CA VAL A 211 14.72 -12.43 -2.67
C VAL A 211 14.01 -11.10 -2.90
N VAL A 212 14.56 -10.26 -3.75
CA VAL A 212 13.85 -9.10 -4.28
C VAL A 212 12.78 -9.61 -5.25
N ARG A 213 11.51 -9.24 -5.00
CA ARG A 213 10.36 -9.64 -5.83
C ARG A 213 9.90 -8.48 -6.71
N ASP A 214 9.33 -8.81 -7.86
CA ASP A 214 8.65 -7.84 -8.72
C ASP A 214 7.41 -7.27 -8.01
N MET A 215 7.16 -5.98 -8.23
CA MET A 215 6.00 -5.23 -7.79
C MET A 215 5.59 -4.25 -8.89
N SER A 216 4.31 -4.26 -9.27
CA SER A 216 3.74 -3.21 -10.13
C SER A 216 2.52 -2.57 -9.52
N THR A 217 2.53 -1.24 -9.44
CA THR A 217 1.38 -0.43 -8.98
C THR A 217 0.95 0.52 -10.09
N ARG A 218 -0.35 0.60 -10.35
CA ARG A 218 -0.91 1.59 -11.27
C ARG A 218 -1.39 2.80 -10.49
N PHE A 219 -1.15 3.99 -11.01
CA PHE A 219 -1.65 5.23 -10.48
C PHE A 219 -2.51 5.96 -11.52
N GLU A 220 -3.58 6.59 -11.05
CA GLU A 220 -4.36 7.58 -11.79
C GLU A 220 -4.47 8.85 -10.93
N VAL A 221 -4.27 10.01 -11.56
CA VAL A 221 -4.39 11.31 -10.91
C VAL A 221 -5.86 11.72 -10.91
N LEU A 222 -6.46 11.78 -9.73
CA LEU A 222 -7.86 12.19 -9.57
C LEU A 222 -8.01 13.69 -9.39
N GLY A 223 -6.99 14.37 -8.87
CA GLY A 223 -7.00 15.82 -8.71
C GLY A 223 -5.71 16.37 -8.13
N ILE A 224 -5.46 17.64 -8.40
CA ILE A 224 -4.32 18.40 -7.90
C ILE A 224 -4.87 19.60 -7.15
N ASN A 225 -4.43 19.81 -5.91
CA ASN A 225 -4.91 20.92 -5.10
C ASN A 225 -4.70 22.27 -5.82
N GLY A 226 -5.73 23.12 -5.80
CA GLY A 226 -5.74 24.40 -6.50
C GLY A 226 -5.96 24.30 -8.02
N LYS A 227 -6.19 23.11 -8.59
CA LYS A 227 -6.46 22.91 -10.02
C LYS A 227 -7.70 22.05 -10.25
N GLY A 228 -8.73 22.63 -10.89
CA GLY A 228 -9.90 21.91 -11.39
C GLY A 228 -10.77 21.26 -10.31
N GLN A 229 -11.61 20.32 -10.73
CA GLN A 229 -12.42 19.48 -9.84
C GLN A 229 -11.82 18.08 -9.71
N PHE A 230 -12.05 17.44 -8.57
CA PHE A 230 -11.69 16.05 -8.36
C PHE A 230 -12.54 15.14 -9.26
N ARG A 231 -11.88 14.18 -9.91
CA ARG A 231 -12.51 13.18 -10.77
C ARG A 231 -12.82 11.91 -9.97
N GLU A 232 -13.87 11.22 -10.37
CA GLU A 232 -14.12 9.86 -9.91
C GLU A 232 -13.12 8.87 -10.56
N PRO A 233 -12.73 7.80 -9.85
CA PRO A 233 -11.84 6.78 -10.42
C PRO A 233 -12.43 6.10 -11.66
N SER A 234 -11.59 5.86 -12.67
CA SER A 234 -12.02 5.10 -13.85
C SER A 234 -11.88 3.58 -13.64
N ASN A 235 -12.71 2.77 -14.33
CA ASN A 235 -12.52 1.32 -14.37
C ASN A 235 -11.34 0.99 -15.32
N PHE A 236 -10.30 0.34 -14.80
CA PHE A 236 -9.05 0.09 -15.52
C PHE A 236 -9.13 -1.10 -16.50
N GLU A 237 -8.82 -0.86 -17.77
CA GLU A 237 -8.34 -1.87 -18.72
C GLU A 237 -6.81 -1.80 -18.89
N VAL A 238 -6.17 -2.91 -19.25
CA VAL A 238 -4.73 -3.15 -19.03
C VAL A 238 -3.82 -2.45 -20.06
N ASP A 239 -4.31 -2.18 -21.26
CA ASP A 239 -3.47 -1.86 -22.44
C ASP A 239 -3.19 -0.36 -22.68
N GLU A 240 -3.88 0.55 -22.01
CA GLU A 240 -3.82 1.99 -22.35
C GLU A 240 -2.91 2.82 -21.44
N THR A 241 -2.08 2.21 -20.59
CA THR A 241 -1.33 2.94 -19.56
C THR A 241 0.16 3.06 -19.87
N GLU A 242 0.69 4.28 -19.81
CA GLU A 242 2.14 4.52 -19.83
C GLU A 242 2.83 3.74 -18.70
N SER A 243 3.91 3.04 -19.00
CA SER A 243 4.65 2.23 -18.02
C SER A 243 6.02 2.83 -17.76
N ILE A 244 6.34 3.05 -16.49
CA ILE A 244 7.67 3.46 -16.01
C ILE A 244 8.29 2.32 -15.20
N THR A 245 9.50 1.95 -15.60
CA THR A 245 10.33 0.96 -14.91
C THR A 245 11.31 1.71 -14.00
N VAL A 246 11.33 1.38 -12.72
CA VAL A 246 12.28 1.97 -11.77
C VAL A 246 13.66 1.39 -12.02
N GLN A 247 14.53 2.10 -12.74
CA GLN A 247 15.83 1.57 -13.17
C GLN A 247 16.97 1.85 -12.20
N GLU A 248 17.00 2.98 -11.48
CA GLU A 248 17.97 3.31 -10.41
C GLU A 248 17.63 4.68 -9.77
N LYS A 249 18.41 5.10 -8.76
CA LYS A 249 18.19 6.29 -7.91
C LYS A 249 17.83 7.55 -8.72
N ALA A 250 16.71 8.18 -8.35
CA ALA A 250 16.33 9.52 -8.80
C ALA A 250 17.42 10.57 -8.46
N ALA A 251 17.89 11.32 -9.47
CA ALA A 251 18.78 12.46 -9.29
C ALA A 251 18.09 13.58 -8.49
N ASP A 252 18.85 14.26 -7.63
CA ASP A 252 18.41 15.50 -6.99
C ASP A 252 18.33 16.61 -8.03
N LEU A 253 17.13 17.14 -8.28
CA LEU A 253 16.98 18.38 -9.00
C LEU A 253 16.60 19.45 -7.98
N THR A 254 17.55 20.32 -7.65
CA THR A 254 17.29 21.57 -6.93
C THR A 254 16.73 22.59 -7.91
N SER A 255 15.40 22.68 -8.03
CA SER A 255 14.77 23.88 -8.60
C SER A 255 14.27 24.78 -7.47
N ASP A 256 14.63 26.05 -7.59
CA ASP A 256 14.24 27.13 -6.71
C ASP A 256 12.91 27.69 -7.25
N GLY A 257 11.83 27.58 -6.48
CA GLY A 257 10.49 27.98 -6.92
C GLY A 257 9.38 27.50 -5.98
N ASP A 258 8.41 28.39 -5.72
CA ASP A 258 7.29 28.26 -4.78
C ASP A 258 6.20 27.25 -5.19
N GLU A 259 6.37 26.48 -6.27
CA GLU A 259 5.41 25.43 -6.69
C GLU A 259 5.48 24.14 -5.84
N LYS A 260 6.24 24.14 -4.73
CA LYS A 260 6.64 22.94 -3.97
C LYS A 260 5.54 22.23 -3.17
N ASN A 261 4.31 22.72 -3.17
CA ASN A 261 3.25 22.24 -2.28
C ASN A 261 1.96 21.81 -2.98
N SER A 262 2.05 21.06 -4.07
CA SER A 262 0.87 20.43 -4.64
C SER A 262 0.55 19.13 -3.90
N ILE A 263 -0.67 19.06 -3.38
CA ILE A 263 -1.25 17.85 -2.82
C ILE A 263 -2.00 17.16 -3.96
N ILE A 264 -1.69 15.89 -4.21
CA ILE A 264 -2.21 15.12 -5.34
C ILE A 264 -2.99 13.92 -4.81
N LEU A 265 -4.26 13.80 -5.19
CA LEU A 265 -5.03 12.60 -4.88
C LEU A 265 -4.79 11.57 -5.98
N HIS A 266 -4.22 10.43 -5.60
CA HIS A 266 -3.99 9.30 -6.48
C HIS A 266 -4.94 8.16 -6.17
N TYR A 267 -5.37 7.49 -7.23
CA TYR A 267 -5.92 6.16 -7.18
C TYR A 267 -4.81 5.15 -7.45
N ALA A 268 -4.57 4.20 -6.55
CA ALA A 268 -3.60 3.13 -6.75
C ALA A 268 -4.30 1.78 -6.88
N SER A 269 -4.03 1.03 -7.96
CA SER A 269 -4.46 -0.36 -8.09
C SER A 269 -3.26 -1.29 -8.17
N ASP A 270 -3.24 -2.25 -7.25
CA ASP A 270 -2.18 -3.22 -7.13
C ASP A 270 -2.60 -4.54 -7.78
N LYS A 271 -1.75 -5.03 -8.69
CA LYS A 271 -1.90 -6.33 -9.35
C LYS A 271 -0.89 -7.37 -8.82
N HIS A 272 0.06 -6.99 -7.97
CA HIS A 272 1.24 -7.82 -7.69
C HIS A 272 1.71 -7.97 -6.23
N ALA A 273 1.05 -7.41 -5.20
CA ALA A 273 1.42 -7.76 -3.81
C ALA A 273 0.68 -8.97 -3.25
#